data_AF-A0A250KNZ5-F1
#
_entry.id   AF-A0A250KNZ5-F1
#
_cell.length_a   1.000
_cell.length_b   1.000
_cell.length_c   1.000
_cell.angle_alpha   90.00
_cell.angle_beta   90.00
_cell.angle_gamma   90.00
#
_symmetry.space_group_name_H-M   'P 1'
#
loop_
_entity.id
_entity.type
_entity.pdbx_description
1 polymer ?
#
loop_
_entity_poly.entity_id
_entity_poly.type
_entity_poly.pdbx_seq_one_letter_code
_entity_poly.pdbx_strand_id
1 'polypeptide(L)'
;MPTRDFSDDEYRAEFTKDTSVSDKSINVKALELALDIRKFEVDLYWKRATYFWTFIAATLAGFVAIQASSSSNKADLSVLLCNLGIVFSFGWLCVNRGSKYWQENWENHVDMLEDPVNGPLYKVKSPPAKPGAYWVSASKAP
;
A
#
# COMPACT_ATOMS: atom_id res chain seq x y z
N MET A 1 -12.35 13.13 10.96
CA MET A 1 -12.92 11.83 10.55
C MET A 1 -14.26 12.09 9.89
N PRO A 2 -14.62 11.38 8.82
CA PRO A 2 -15.95 11.46 8.23
C PRO A 2 -17.00 11.20 9.32
N THR A 3 -18.07 11.99 9.35
CA THR A 3 -19.15 11.86 10.34
C THR A 3 -20.26 10.91 9.89
N ARG A 4 -20.17 10.39 8.66
CA ARG A 4 -21.12 9.49 8.01
C ARG A 4 -20.38 8.64 6.97
N ASP A 5 -20.83 7.40 6.78
CA ASP A 5 -20.38 6.56 5.68
C ASP A 5 -20.94 7.06 4.34
N PHE A 6 -20.05 7.28 3.36
CA PHE A 6 -20.42 7.67 2.00
C PHE A 6 -20.59 6.44 1.13
N SER A 7 -21.57 6.45 0.22
CA SER A 7 -21.55 5.52 -0.93
C SER A 7 -20.46 5.94 -1.92
N ASP A 8 -19.99 5.04 -2.79
CA ASP A 8 -18.91 5.36 -3.75
C ASP A 8 -19.32 6.54 -4.67
N ASP A 9 -20.57 6.58 -5.09
CA ASP A 9 -21.12 7.66 -5.92
C ASP A 9 -21.22 8.99 -5.16
N GLU A 10 -21.68 8.98 -3.90
CA GLU A 10 -21.73 10.18 -3.07
C GLU A 10 -20.34 10.73 -2.78
N TYR A 11 -19.39 9.83 -2.50
CA TYR A 11 -18.01 10.17 -2.24
C TYR A 11 -17.37 10.85 -3.47
N ARG A 12 -17.54 10.27 -4.65
CA ARG A 12 -17.04 10.85 -5.91
C ARG A 12 -17.68 12.20 -6.20
N ALA A 13 -19.00 12.33 -6.02
CA ALA A 13 -19.71 13.57 -6.27
C ALA A 13 -19.24 14.71 -5.34
N GLU A 14 -19.03 14.43 -4.05
CA GLU A 14 -18.55 15.43 -3.10
C GLU A 14 -17.07 15.79 -3.36
N PHE A 15 -16.26 14.80 -3.72
CA PHE A 15 -14.82 14.99 -3.98
C PHE A 15 -14.53 15.73 -5.30
N THR A 16 -15.41 15.61 -6.29
CA THR A 16 -15.30 16.25 -7.61
C THR A 16 -16.17 17.50 -7.77
N LYS A 17 -16.78 17.99 -6.68
CA LYS A 17 -17.70 19.13 -6.71
C LYS A 17 -16.97 20.41 -7.13
N ASP A 18 -17.17 20.81 -8.39
CA ASP A 18 -16.58 22.00 -8.99
C ASP A 18 -16.87 23.26 -8.17
N THR A 19 -15.82 23.85 -7.59
CA THR A 19 -15.91 25.12 -6.86
C THR A 19 -15.26 26.20 -7.71
N SER A 20 -16.06 26.74 -8.62
CA SER A 20 -15.71 27.71 -9.67
C SER A 20 -14.43 28.53 -9.45
N VAL A 21 -13.49 28.38 -10.40
CA VAL A 21 -12.41 29.30 -10.81
C VAL A 21 -11.05 29.14 -10.10
N SER A 22 -10.93 28.42 -8.98
CA SER A 22 -9.62 28.10 -8.33
C SER A 22 -9.09 26.67 -8.61
N ASP A 23 -9.85 25.87 -9.37
CA ASP A 23 -9.81 24.40 -9.35
C ASP A 23 -8.49 23.76 -9.80
N LYS A 24 -7.86 24.25 -10.87
CA LYS A 24 -6.71 23.52 -11.46
C LYS A 24 -5.49 23.50 -10.54
N SER A 25 -5.16 24.63 -9.90
CA SER A 25 -4.01 24.72 -8.99
C SER A 25 -4.23 23.96 -7.68
N ILE A 26 -5.47 23.88 -7.21
CA ILE A 26 -5.85 23.13 -6.02
C ILE A 26 -5.76 21.63 -6.32
N ASN A 27 -6.29 21.19 -7.47
CA ASN A 27 -6.25 19.78 -7.88
C ASN A 27 -4.81 19.29 -8.10
N VAL A 28 -3.94 20.12 -8.69
CA VAL A 28 -2.49 19.80 -8.80
C VAL A 28 -1.86 19.61 -7.43
N LYS A 29 -2.07 20.55 -6.49
CA LYS A 29 -1.51 20.45 -5.13
C LYS A 29 -2.09 19.26 -4.35
N ALA A 30 -3.38 18.99 -4.51
CA ALA A 30 -4.04 17.85 -3.90
C ALA A 30 -3.48 16.53 -4.44
N LEU A 31 -3.23 16.46 -5.75
CA LEU A 31 -2.62 15.30 -6.39
C LEU A 31 -1.19 15.08 -5.89
N GLU A 32 -0.37 16.13 -5.86
CA GLU A 32 0.99 16.08 -5.31
C GLU A 32 0.98 15.58 -3.86
N LEU A 33 0.10 16.14 -3.02
CA LEU A 33 -0.05 15.72 -1.63
C LEU A 33 -0.52 14.27 -1.51
N ALA A 34 -1.48 13.83 -2.33
CA ALA A 34 -1.98 12.46 -2.32
C ALA A 34 -0.87 11.45 -2.72
N LEU A 35 -0.05 11.79 -3.72
CA LEU A 35 1.11 11.00 -4.13
C LEU A 35 2.17 10.93 -3.02
N ASP A 36 2.47 12.05 -2.36
CA ASP A 36 3.42 12.10 -1.25
C ASP A 36 2.93 11.30 -0.04
N ILE A 37 1.65 11.42 0.32
CA ILE A 37 1.06 10.64 1.42
C ILE A 37 1.09 9.14 1.08
N ARG A 38 0.75 8.74 -0.16
CA ARG A 38 0.85 7.34 -0.59
C ARG A 38 2.27 6.81 -0.42
N LYS A 39 3.29 7.58 -0.83
CA LYS A 39 4.70 7.20 -0.67
C LYS A 39 5.09 7.09 0.82
N PHE A 40 4.67 8.06 1.63
CA PHE A 40 4.89 8.06 3.07
C PHE A 40 4.25 6.84 3.76
N GLU A 41 3.04 6.44 3.35
CA GLU A 41 2.36 5.25 3.87
C GLU A 41 3.11 3.95 3.53
N VAL A 42 3.69 3.86 2.32
CA VAL A 42 4.56 2.74 1.94
C VAL A 42 5.80 2.69 2.84
N ASP A 43 6.45 3.83 3.09
CA ASP A 43 7.61 3.90 3.99
C ASP A 43 7.25 3.52 5.43
N LEU A 44 6.10 3.99 5.92
CA LEU A 44 5.58 3.63 7.24
C LEU A 44 5.23 2.14 7.34
N TYR A 45 4.67 1.55 6.28
CA TYR A 45 4.40 0.12 6.20
C TYR A 45 5.70 -0.67 6.40
N TRP A 46 6.77 -0.34 5.69
CA TRP A 46 8.06 -1.01 5.82
C TRP A 46 8.67 -0.84 7.22
N LYS A 47 8.55 0.33 7.84
CA LYS A 47 9.00 0.56 9.22
C LYS A 47 8.26 -0.34 10.20
N ARG A 48 6.93 -0.41 10.13
CA ARG A 48 6.12 -1.30 10.97
C ARG A 48 6.47 -2.77 10.72
N ALA A 49 6.60 -3.16 9.45
CA ALA A 49 7.00 -4.51 9.06
C ALA A 49 8.29 -4.96 9.71
N THR A 50 9.28 -4.09 9.71
CA THR A 50 10.58 -4.37 10.33
C THR A 50 10.45 -4.68 11.81
N TYR A 51 9.61 -3.94 12.56
CA TYR A 51 9.38 -4.23 13.98
C TYR A 51 8.74 -5.60 14.19
N PHE A 52 7.68 -5.93 13.46
CA PHE A 52 7.00 -7.22 13.60
C PHE A 52 7.90 -8.39 13.20
N TRP A 53 8.65 -8.27 12.10
CA TRP A 53 9.63 -9.29 11.72
C TRP A 53 10.69 -9.48 12.80
N THR A 54 11.19 -8.39 13.37
CA THR A 54 12.18 -8.45 14.46
C THR A 54 11.62 -9.16 15.68
N PHE A 55 10.41 -8.81 16.14
CA PHE A 55 9.81 -9.44 17.31
C PHE A 55 9.45 -10.90 17.10
N ILE A 56 8.93 -11.26 15.92
CA ILE A 56 8.61 -12.65 15.57
C ILE A 56 9.90 -13.46 15.49
N ALA A 57 10.94 -12.96 14.83
CA ALA A 57 12.24 -13.64 14.73
C ALA A 57 12.90 -13.81 16.11
N ALA A 58 12.88 -12.77 16.95
CA ALA A 58 13.42 -12.84 18.31
C ALA A 58 12.64 -13.84 19.18
N THR A 59 11.32 -13.87 19.07
CA THR A 59 10.47 -14.81 19.82
C THR A 59 10.74 -16.25 19.37
N LEU A 60 10.87 -16.48 18.07
CA LEU A 60 11.22 -17.79 17.51
C LEU A 60 12.62 -18.25 17.93
N ALA A 61 13.61 -17.37 17.85
CA ALA A 61 14.96 -17.65 18.31
C ALA A 61 15.01 -17.97 19.80
N GLY A 62 14.28 -17.20 20.62
CA GLY A 62 14.09 -17.47 22.04
C GLY A 62 13.48 -18.85 22.28
N PHE A 63 12.44 -19.22 21.51
CA PHE A 63 11.82 -20.54 21.63
C PHE A 63 12.82 -21.66 21.32
N VAL A 64 13.56 -21.55 20.21
CA VAL A 64 14.60 -22.53 19.85
C VAL A 64 15.69 -22.62 20.93
N ALA A 65 16.11 -21.49 21.50
CA ALA A 65 17.11 -21.46 22.56
C ALA A 65 16.62 -22.15 23.84
N ILE A 66 15.37 -21.91 24.26
CA ILE A 66 14.73 -22.63 25.38
C ILE A 66 14.65 -24.11 25.09
N GLN A 67 14.32 -24.49 23.85
CA GLN A 67 14.26 -25.90 23.44
C GLN A 67 15.63 -26.58 23.46
N ALA A 68 16.71 -25.87 23.16
CA ALA A 68 18.08 -26.36 23.27
C ALA A 68 18.63 -26.36 24.71
N SER A 69 17.99 -25.67 25.64
CA SER A 69 18.41 -25.59 27.04
C SER A 69 17.98 -26.81 27.88
N SER A 70 18.74 -27.08 28.96
CA SER A 70 18.39 -28.07 29.99
C SER A 70 17.62 -27.47 31.17
N SER A 71 16.88 -26.38 30.94
CA SER A 71 16.13 -25.68 32.01
C SER A 71 14.96 -26.51 32.52
N SER A 72 14.73 -26.49 33.85
CA SER A 72 13.58 -27.18 34.46
C SER A 72 12.23 -26.54 34.07
N ASN A 73 12.22 -25.24 33.80
CA ASN A 73 11.03 -24.45 33.50
C ASN A 73 10.76 -24.33 31.98
N LYS A 74 11.32 -25.25 31.19
CA LYS A 74 11.28 -25.23 29.73
C LYS A 74 9.84 -25.18 29.18
N ALA A 75 8.93 -25.97 29.76
CA ALA A 75 7.54 -26.02 29.31
C ALA A 75 6.83 -24.66 29.47
N ASP A 76 6.92 -24.05 30.64
CA ASP A 76 6.28 -22.76 30.93
C ASP A 76 6.84 -21.64 30.06
N LEU A 77 8.17 -21.58 29.90
CA LEU A 77 8.83 -20.58 29.05
C LEU A 77 8.46 -20.77 27.57
N SER A 78 8.37 -22.02 27.10
CA SER A 78 7.93 -22.32 25.73
C SER A 78 6.48 -21.89 25.49
N VAL A 79 5.57 -22.14 26.44
CA VAL A 79 4.18 -21.68 26.35
C VAL A 79 4.10 -20.14 26.31
N LEU A 80 4.85 -19.45 27.16
CA LEU A 80 4.90 -17.98 27.14
C LEU A 80 5.39 -17.43 25.79
N LEU A 81 6.46 -18.02 25.23
CA LEU A 81 7.00 -17.61 23.93
C LEU A 81 6.05 -17.93 22.78
N CYS A 82 5.34 -19.06 22.81
CA CYS A 82 4.30 -19.37 21.83
C CYS A 82 3.15 -18.35 21.88
N ASN A 83 2.68 -17.98 23.08
CA ASN A 83 1.65 -16.96 23.23
C ASN A 83 2.10 -15.60 22.69
N LEU A 84 3.35 -15.18 22.98
CA LEU A 84 3.93 -13.96 22.40
C LEU A 84 4.00 -14.02 20.88
N GLY A 85 4.41 -15.17 20.32
CA GLY A 85 4.47 -15.38 18.88
C GLY A 85 3.10 -15.23 18.22
N ILE A 86 2.04 -15.76 18.84
CA ILE A 86 0.65 -15.60 18.38
C ILE A 86 0.24 -14.12 18.43
N VAL A 87 0.51 -13.41 19.52
CA VAL A 87 0.17 -11.99 19.67
C VAL A 87 0.86 -11.14 18.61
N PHE A 88 2.16 -11.34 18.38
CA PHE A 88 2.88 -10.59 17.35
C PHE A 88 2.41 -10.94 15.93
N SER A 89 2.11 -12.21 15.65
CA SER A 89 1.57 -12.64 14.36
C SER A 89 0.18 -12.07 14.10
N PHE A 90 -0.67 -12.00 15.11
CA PHE A 90 -1.99 -11.38 15.00
C PHE A 90 -1.88 -9.86 14.81
N GLY A 91 -1.00 -9.19 15.56
CA GLY A 91 -0.71 -7.77 15.36
C GLY A 91 -0.21 -7.48 13.95
N TRP A 92 0.66 -8.35 13.41
CA TRP A 92 1.16 -8.26 12.03
C TRP A 92 0.02 -8.36 11.00
N LEU A 93 -0.90 -9.30 11.18
CA LEU A 93 -2.09 -9.42 10.33
C LEU A 93 -2.94 -8.14 10.34
N CYS A 94 -3.23 -7.60 11.53
CA CYS A 94 -4.03 -6.38 11.67
C CYS A 94 -3.37 -5.17 10.99
N VAL A 95 -2.05 -5.02 11.16
CA VAL A 95 -1.28 -3.94 10.53
C VAL A 95 -1.29 -4.05 9.01
N ASN A 96 -1.13 -5.26 8.47
CA ASN A 96 -1.22 -5.48 7.02
C ASN A 96 -2.60 -5.13 6.46
N ARG A 97 -3.67 -5.50 7.18
CA ARG A 97 -5.05 -5.16 6.79
C ARG A 97 -5.28 -3.64 6.83
N GLY A 98 -4.82 -2.98 7.89
CA GLY A 98 -4.91 -1.53 8.00
C GLY A 98 -4.13 -0.81 6.90
N SER A 99 -2.91 -1.25 6.62
CA SER A 99 -2.08 -0.72 5.53
C SER A 99 -2.75 -0.86 4.17
N LYS A 100 -3.35 -2.02 3.88
CA LYS A 100 -4.06 -2.23 2.62
C LYS A 100 -5.27 -1.30 2.48
N TYR A 101 -6.08 -1.17 3.53
CA TYR A 101 -7.25 -0.28 3.53
C TYR A 101 -6.87 1.17 3.22
N TRP A 102 -5.83 1.69 3.89
CA TRP A 102 -5.39 3.07 3.66
C TRP A 102 -4.73 3.26 2.29
N GLN A 103 -3.99 2.26 1.81
CA GLN A 103 -3.41 2.29 0.46
C GLN A 103 -4.51 2.40 -0.60
N GLU A 104 -5.56 1.57 -0.52
CA GLU A 104 -6.70 1.62 -1.44
C GLU A 104 -7.41 2.98 -1.40
N ASN A 105 -7.59 3.55 -0.20
CA ASN A 105 -8.18 4.89 -0.07
C ASN A 105 -7.34 5.96 -0.79
N TRP A 106 -6.02 5.98 -0.58
CA TRP A 106 -5.15 6.96 -1.24
C TRP A 106 -5.06 6.73 -2.75
N GLU A 107 -5.08 5.48 -3.20
CA GLU A 107 -5.11 5.14 -4.63
C GLU A 107 -6.40 5.66 -5.28
N ASN A 108 -7.56 5.53 -4.61
CA ASN A 108 -8.81 6.11 -5.10
C ASN A 108 -8.75 7.64 -5.19
N HIS A 109 -8.16 8.31 -4.21
CA HIS A 109 -7.98 9.77 -4.23
C HIS A 109 -7.09 10.20 -5.42
N VAL A 110 -5.97 9.51 -5.62
CA VAL A 110 -5.04 9.76 -6.74
C VAL A 110 -5.76 9.54 -8.07
N ASP A 111 -6.48 8.42 -8.22
CA ASP A 111 -7.18 8.07 -9.46
C ASP A 111 -8.21 9.12 -9.90
N MET A 112 -8.88 9.77 -8.94
CA MET A 112 -9.85 10.85 -9.22
C MET A 112 -9.16 12.18 -9.55
N LEU A 113 -8.02 12.49 -8.93
CA LEU A 113 -7.30 13.74 -9.12
C LEU A 113 -6.39 13.72 -10.36
N GLU A 114 -5.92 12.54 -10.77
CA GLU A 114 -4.94 12.38 -11.85
C GLU A 114 -5.54 12.67 -13.23
N ASP A 115 -6.72 12.12 -13.54
CA ASP A 115 -7.35 12.26 -14.87
C ASP A 115 -7.47 13.72 -15.35
N PRO A 116 -7.95 14.69 -14.54
CA PRO A 116 -8.05 16.09 -14.96
C PRO A 116 -6.70 16.83 -15.01
N VAL A 117 -5.64 16.31 -14.38
CA VAL A 117 -4.33 16.98 -14.28
C VAL A 117 -3.32 16.41 -15.28
N ASN A 118 -3.12 15.09 -15.26
CA ASN A 118 -2.09 14.37 -16.01
C ASN A 118 -2.67 13.53 -17.16
N GLY A 119 -4.00 13.38 -17.24
CA GLY A 119 -4.63 12.40 -18.10
C GLY A 119 -4.43 10.97 -17.58
N PRO A 120 -4.80 9.93 -18.35
CA PRO A 120 -4.86 8.54 -17.88
C PRO A 120 -3.48 7.86 -17.89
N LEU A 121 -2.49 8.44 -17.21
CA LEU A 121 -1.08 8.06 -17.28
C LEU A 121 -0.85 6.59 -16.88
N TYR A 122 -1.50 6.12 -15.82
CA TYR A 122 -1.40 4.74 -15.36
C TYR A 122 -2.51 3.80 -15.84
N LYS A 123 -3.53 4.35 -16.52
CA LYS A 123 -4.73 3.61 -16.94
C LYS A 123 -4.61 3.07 -18.38
N VAL A 124 -3.66 3.59 -19.17
CA VAL A 124 -3.43 3.18 -20.57
C VAL A 124 -2.12 2.40 -20.71
N LYS A 125 -2.18 1.23 -21.34
CA LYS A 125 -0.99 0.45 -21.72
C LYS A 125 -0.76 0.64 -23.21
N SER A 126 0.47 1.00 -23.59
CA SER A 126 0.85 1.00 -25.01
C SER A 126 0.80 -0.44 -25.54
N PRO A 127 0.07 -0.71 -26.64
CA PRO A 127 0.06 -2.04 -27.22
C PRO A 127 1.48 -2.40 -27.69
N PRO A 128 1.91 -3.67 -27.56
CA PRO A 128 3.18 -4.09 -28.11
C PRO A 128 3.21 -3.80 -29.62
N ALA A 129 4.34 -3.29 -30.11
CA ALA A 129 4.53 -3.05 -31.53
C ALA A 129 4.25 -4.35 -32.29
N LYS A 130 3.42 -4.30 -33.35
CA LYS A 130 3.12 -5.48 -34.17
C LYS A 130 4.44 -6.10 -34.64
N PRO A 131 4.72 -7.38 -34.36
CA PRO A 131 5.87 -8.07 -34.95
C PRO A 131 5.69 -8.02 -36.47
N GLY A 132 6.58 -7.31 -37.19
CA GLY A 132 6.46 -7.15 -38.64
C GLY A 132 6.43 -5.70 -39.15
N ALA A 133 6.03 -4.72 -38.34
CA ALA A 133 5.89 -3.33 -38.81
C ALA A 133 7.24 -2.68 -39.21
N TYR A 134 8.34 -3.06 -38.55
CA TYR A 134 9.68 -2.57 -38.88
C TYR A 134 10.21 -3.11 -40.23
N TRP A 135 9.84 -4.34 -40.59
CA TRP A 135 10.33 -5.00 -41.81
C TRP A 135 9.68 -4.47 -43.09
N VAL A 136 8.41 -4.04 -43.01
CA VAL A 136 7.68 -3.47 -44.16
C VAL A 136 8.13 -2.03 -44.47
N SER A 137 8.62 -1.30 -43.47
CA SER A 137 9.18 0.04 -43.67
C SER A 137 10.59 0.01 -44.26
N ALA A 138 11.39 -1.03 -43.95
CA ALA A 138 12.76 -1.17 -44.45
C ALA A 138 12.84 -1.66 -45.90
N SER A 139 11.81 -2.36 -46.40
CA SER A 139 11.76 -2.86 -47.78
C SER A 139 11.24 -1.85 -48.81
N LYS A 140 10.98 -0.60 -48.40
CA LYS A 140 10.46 0.48 -49.26
C LYS A 140 11.41 1.68 -49.39
N ALA A 141 12.61 1.60 -48.81
CA ALA A 141 13.65 2.60 -49.06
C ALA A 141 14.30 2.33 -50.44
N PRO A 142 14.30 3.29 -51.37
CA PRO A 142 14.93 3.17 -52.68
C PRO A 142 16.47 3.15 -52.60
#